data_AF-A0A939G3Y2-F1
#
_entry.id   AF-A0A939G3Y2-F1
#
_cell.length_a   1.000
_cell.length_b   1.000
_cell.length_c   1.000
_cell.angle_alpha   90.00
_cell.angle_beta   90.00
_cell.angle_gamma   90.00
#
_symmetry.space_group_name_H-M   'P 1'
#
loop_
_entity.id
_entity.type
_entity.pdbx_description
1 polymer ?
#
loop_
_entity_poly.entity_id
_entity_poly.type
_entity_poly.pdbx_seq_one_letter_code
_entity_poly.pdbx_strand_id
1 'polypeptide(L)' 'MSAHVATETLLDKAQVLNSIRELPEKVSADALIEHILFMQSVASGIEQASLGHITPHEQAMLEIRSWRK' A
#
# COMPACT_ATOMS: atom_id res chain seq x y z
N MET A 1 21.93 5.94 -0.17
CA MET A 1 20.46 5.88 -0.10
C MET A 1 20.05 4.59 -0.78
N SER A 2 19.91 3.52 -0.01
CA SER A 2 19.53 2.23 -0.56
C SER A 2 18.04 2.30 -0.89
N ALA A 3 17.71 2.13 -2.18
CA ALA A 3 16.35 1.87 -2.58
C ALA A 3 15.90 0.62 -1.81
N HIS A 4 14.95 0.78 -0.89
CA HIS A 4 14.16 -0.36 -0.44
C HIS A 4 13.40 -0.83 -1.68
N VAL A 5 13.96 -1.83 -2.36
CA VAL A 5 13.19 -2.71 -3.23
C VAL A 5 12.06 -3.20 -2.32
N ALA A 6 10.84 -2.76 -2.58
CA ALA A 6 9.67 -3.31 -1.92
C ALA A 6 9.79 -4.82 -2.07
N THR A 7 9.94 -5.54 -0.95
CA THR A 7 9.63 -6.95 -0.92
C THR A 7 8.25 -7.05 -1.58
N GLU A 8 8.14 -7.79 -2.68
CA GLU A 8 6.90 -7.84 -3.44
C GLU A 8 5.86 -8.56 -2.57
N THR A 9 5.14 -7.82 -1.73
CA THR A 9 4.08 -8.37 -0.90
C THR A 9 3.01 -8.88 -1.86
N LEU A 10 2.87 -10.20 -1.88
CA LEU A 10 1.92 -10.89 -2.76
C LEU A 10 0.51 -10.77 -2.18
N LEU A 11 -0.47 -10.56 -3.05
CA LEU A 11 -1.87 -10.57 -2.68
C LEU A 11 -2.48 -11.95 -2.95
N ASP A 12 -3.30 -12.43 -2.02
CA ASP A 12 -4.08 -13.63 -2.25
C ASP A 12 -5.12 -13.38 -3.34
N LYS A 13 -5.21 -14.30 -4.31
CA LYS A 13 -6.22 -14.24 -5.38
C LYS A 13 -7.63 -14.06 -4.83
N ALA A 14 -7.96 -14.73 -3.72
CA ALA A 14 -9.26 -14.62 -3.08
C ALA A 14 -9.55 -13.21 -2.54
N GLN A 15 -8.54 -12.55 -1.95
CA GLN A 15 -8.67 -11.17 -1.49
C GLN A 15 -8.90 -10.21 -2.65
N VAL A 16 -8.16 -10.36 -3.75
CA VAL A 16 -8.34 -9.55 -4.97
C VAL A 16 -9.74 -9.72 -5.54
N LEU A 17 -10.21 -10.97 -5.69
CA LEU A 17 -11.56 -11.22 -6.22
C LEU A 17 -12.67 -10.69 -5.30
N ASN A 18 -12.49 -10.78 -3.98
CA ASN A 18 -13.46 -10.24 -3.03
C ASN A 18 -13.51 -8.72 -3.08
N SER A 19 -12.37 -8.04 -3.19
CA SER A 19 -12.35 -6.58 -3.25
C SER A 19 -12.94 -6.04 -4.56
N ILE A 20 -12.78 -6.76 -5.68
CA ILE A 20 -13.41 -6.39 -6.97
C ILE A 20 -14.93 -6.44 -6.87
N ARG A 21 -15.51 -7.35 -6.07
CA ARG A 21 -16.97 -7.43 -5.88
C ARG A 21 -17.55 -6.20 -5.17
N GLU A 22 -16.72 -5.43 -4.48
CA GLU A 22 -17.11 -4.20 -3.79
C GLU A 22 -17.01 -2.96 -4.69
N LEU A 23 -16.40 -3.09 -5.87
CA LEU A 23 -16.29 -2.00 -6.84
C LEU A 23 -17.63 -1.75 -7.55
N PRO A 24 -17.86 -0.52 -8.06
CA PRO A 24 -19.02 -0.22 -8.88
C PRO A 24 -19.07 -1.10 -10.14
N GLU A 25 -20.29 -1.34 -10.66
CA GLU A 25 -20.50 -2.14 -11.89
C GLU A 25 -19.72 -1.66 -13.13
N LYS A 26 -19.38 -0.38 -13.16
CA LYS A 26 -18.51 0.19 -14.19
C LYS A 26 -17.34 0.87 -13.50
N VAL A 27 -16.14 0.40 -13.80
CA VAL A 27 -14.88 0.97 -13.33
C VAL A 27 -13.90 1.02 -14.50
N SER A 28 -13.03 2.04 -14.52
CA SER A 28 -11.95 2.11 -15.50
C SER A 28 -10.84 1.12 -15.16
N ALA A 29 -10.03 0.75 -16.16
CA ALA A 29 -8.84 -0.07 -15.93
C ALA A 29 -7.87 0.62 -14.96
N ASP A 30 -7.67 1.94 -15.09
CA ASP A 30 -6.77 2.71 -14.23
C ASP A 30 -7.22 2.65 -12.76
N ALA A 31 -8.51 2.85 -12.49
CA ALA A 31 -9.04 2.77 -11.13
C ALA A 31 -8.94 1.34 -10.55
N LEU A 32 -9.09 0.31 -11.39
CA LEU A 32 -8.88 -1.09 -10.98
C LEU A 32 -7.41 -1.34 -10.61
N ILE A 33 -6.46 -0.82 -11.40
CA ILE A 33 -5.03 -0.93 -11.12
C ILE A 33 -4.68 -0.20 -9.82
N GLU A 34 -5.15 1.03 -9.65
CA GLU A 34 -4.95 1.82 -8.42
C GLU A 34 -5.49 1.09 -7.19
N HIS A 35 -6.68 0.48 -7.29
CA HIS A 35 -7.26 -0.31 -6.21
C HIS A 35 -6.36 -1.49 -5.81
N ILE A 36 -5.83 -2.23 -6.79
CA ILE A 36 -4.92 -3.35 -6.54
C ILE A 36 -3.59 -2.87 -5.93
N LEU A 37 -3.03 -1.76 -6.43
CA LEU A 37 -1.81 -1.17 -5.88
C LEU A 37 -2.01 -0.68 -4.44
N PHE A 38 -3.17 -0.10 -4.15
CA PHE A 38 -3.52 0.31 -2.79
C PHE A 38 -3.63 -0.89 -1.85
N MET A 39 -4.30 -1.97 -2.27
CA MET A 39 -4.37 -3.21 -1.50
C MET A 39 -2.98 -3.77 -1.16
N GLN A 40 -2.06 -3.78 -2.13
CA GLN A 40 -0.68 -4.21 -1.92
C GLN A 40 0.04 -3.31 -0.91
N SER A 41 -0.16 -2.00 -1.01
CA SER A 41 0.46 -1.01 -0.11
C SER A 41 0.00 -1.21 1.34
N VAL A 42 -1.30 -1.48 1.55
CA VAL A 42 -1.85 -1.79 2.88
C VAL A 42 -1.28 -3.11 3.41
N ALA A 43 -1.25 -4.17 2.59
CA ALA A 43 -0.69 -5.46 2.98
C ALA A 43 0.78 -5.34 3.39
N SER A 44 1.59 -4.61 2.59
CA SER A 44 2.98 -4.32 2.91
C SER A 44 3.13 -3.55 4.23
N GLY A 45 2.25 -2.56 4.48
CA GLY A 45 2.28 -1.80 5.74
C GLY A 45 1.97 -2.67 6.95
N ILE A 46 1.01 -3.60 6.84
CA ILE A 46 0.69 -4.56 7.91
C ILE A 46 1.87 -5.50 8.18
N GLU A 47 2.48 -6.03 7.12
CA GLU A 47 3.67 -6.89 7.22
C GLU A 47 4.81 -6.16 7.92
N GLN A 48 5.14 -4.94 7.47
CA GLN A 48 6.17 -4.10 8.09
C GLN A 48 5.89 -3.82 9.57
N ALA A 49 4.64 -3.48 9.92
CA ALA A 49 4.24 -3.26 11.31
C ALA A 49 4.45 -4.53 12.17
N SER A 50 4.09 -5.71 11.63
CA SER A 50 4.29 -6.99 12.33
C SER A 50 5.76 -7.33 12.58
N LEU A 51 6.64 -6.89 11.68
CA LEU A 51 8.10 -7.05 11.79
C LEU A 51 8.76 -5.96 12.66
N GLY A 52 7.99 -5.02 13.20
CA GLY A 52 8.50 -3.88 13.97
C GLY A 52 9.20 -2.81 13.12
N HIS A 53 9.06 -2.88 11.79
CA HIS A 53 9.57 -1.87 10.85
C HIS A 53 8.61 -0.67 10.81
N ILE A 54 8.55 0.06 11.91
CA ILE A 54 7.67 1.23 12.06
C ILE A 54 8.50 2.52 12.17
N THR A 55 8.00 3.59 11.55
CA THR A 55 8.57 4.92 11.70
C THR A 55 7.95 5.61 12.93
N PRO A 56 8.75 6.03 13.92
CA PRO A 56 8.25 6.81 15.05
C PRO A 56 7.58 8.10 14.58
N HIS A 57 6.57 8.56 15.34
CA HIS A 57 5.77 9.74 14.99
C HIS A 57 6.62 10.97 14.66
N GLU A 58 7.64 11.27 15.48
CA GLU A 58 8.52 12.44 15.27
C GLU A 58 9.25 12.37 13.93
N GLN A 59 9.74 11.19 13.54
CA GLN A 59 10.45 10.98 12.28
C GLN A 59 9.49 11.09 11.09
N ALA A 60 8.29 10.50 11.20
CA ALA A 60 7.26 10.61 10.18
C ALA A 60 6.85 12.08 9.94
N MET A 61 6.73 12.88 11.01
CA MET A 61 6.40 14.30 10.90
C MET A 61 7.50 15.12 10.20
N LEU A 62 8.78 14.75 10.36
CA LEU A 62 9.88 15.39 9.64
C LEU A 62 9.81 15.10 8.13
N GLU A 63 9.54 13.86 7.75
CA GLU A 63 9.39 13.45 6.35
C GLU A 63 8.20 14.16 5.68
N ILE A 64 7.02 14.15 6.31
CA ILE A 64 5.80 14.78 5.78
C ILE A 64 6.02 16.29 5.56
N ARG A 65 6.71 16.97 6.49
CA ARG A 65 7.02 18.40 6.33
C ARG A 65 7.92 18.68 5.15
N SER A 66 8.81 17.74 4.80
CA SER A 66 9.74 17.88 3.68
C SER A 66 9.06 17.87 2.30
N TRP A 67 7.86 17.30 2.21
CA TRP A 67 7.08 17.21 0.96
C TRP A 67 6.42 18.52 0.57
N ARG A 68 6.34 19.51 1.48
CA ARG A 68 5.79 20.85 1.20
C ARG A 68 6.80 21.80 0.52
N LYS A 69 7.71 21.28 -0.31
CA LYS A 69 8.63 22.12 -1.10
C LYS A 69 7.98 22.58 -2.41
#